data_AF-A0A923VUE3-F1
#
_entry.id   AF-A0A923VUE3-F1
#
_cell.length_a   1.000
_cell.length_b   1.000
_cell.length_c   1.000
_cell.angle_alpha   90.00
_cell.angle_beta   90.00
_cell.angle_gamma   90.00
#
_symmetry.space_group_name_H-M   'P 1'
#
loop_
_entity.id
_entity.type
_entity.pdbx_description
1 polymer ?
#
loop_
_entity_poly.entity_id
_entity_poly.type
_entity_poly.pdbx_seq_one_letter_code
_entity_poly.pdbx_strand_id
1 'polypeptide(L)'
;MKKIFLFIIVLFSIFSCKQKESESITLNQLPKQKIEQFGFDFNDFNVLHDTIKKGDTFGSLIENQNLGDKQVYDIIEKVKDSFDVRTIRIGKAYTFLRSKDRYKKLLYAIYQPDRASYYIINFKDTLSVLKVTRPIRIKKRTIAGELNGSFSEELHRQKVDPALANKLIKVYAWSIDFFKLKKGDQFGVIFSER
;
A
#
# COMPACT_ATOMS: atom_id res chain seq x y z
N MET A 1 -60.28 23.26 49.98
CA MET A 1 -59.33 23.95 49.05
C MET A 1 -57.84 23.84 49.44
N LYS A 2 -57.46 23.63 50.72
CA LYS A 2 -56.03 23.43 51.10
C LYS A 2 -55.39 22.10 50.66
N LYS A 3 -56.18 21.03 50.48
CA LYS A 3 -55.66 19.70 50.06
C LYS A 3 -55.39 19.59 48.55
N ILE A 4 -56.08 20.37 47.71
CA ILE A 4 -55.79 20.49 46.27
C ILE A 4 -54.44 21.22 46.05
N PHE A 5 -54.17 22.25 46.86
CA PHE A 5 -52.94 23.04 46.75
C PHE A 5 -51.68 22.21 47.09
N LEU A 6 -51.82 21.25 48.02
CA LEU A 6 -50.74 20.34 48.41
C LEU A 6 -50.40 19.30 47.32
N PHE A 7 -51.36 18.96 46.46
CA PHE A 7 -51.13 18.02 45.35
C PHE A 7 -50.41 18.67 44.16
N ILE A 8 -50.61 19.97 43.94
CA ILE A 8 -49.97 20.73 42.83
C ILE A 8 -48.48 20.96 43.10
N ILE A 9 -48.07 21.13 44.36
CA ILE A 9 -46.66 21.32 44.75
C ILE A 9 -45.84 20.02 44.59
N VAL A 10 -46.46 18.86 44.81
CA VAL A 10 -45.82 17.55 44.60
C VAL A 10 -45.65 17.25 43.10
N LEU A 11 -46.60 17.68 42.26
CA LEU A 11 -46.52 17.49 40.81
C LEU A 11 -45.46 18.39 40.13
N PHE A 12 -45.15 19.55 40.71
CA PHE A 12 -44.11 20.45 40.19
C PHE A 12 -42.67 19.99 40.52
N SER A 13 -42.50 19.09 41.50
CA SER A 13 -41.17 18.62 41.93
C SER A 13 -40.56 17.54 41.01
N ILE A 14 -41.36 16.95 40.12
CA ILE A 14 -40.89 15.98 39.10
C ILE A 14 -40.57 16.62 37.74
N PHE A 15 -40.83 17.92 37.55
CA PHE A 15 -40.47 18.64 36.32
C PHE A 15 -39.09 19.32 36.36
N SER A 16 -38.31 19.11 37.43
CA SER A 16 -36.90 19.52 37.50
C SER A 16 -36.00 18.55 36.73
N CYS A 17 -36.29 18.36 35.44
CA CYS A 17 -35.37 17.75 34.52
C CYS A 17 -34.29 18.80 34.21
N LYS A 18 -33.09 18.62 34.80
CA LYS A 18 -31.91 19.42 34.46
C LYS A 18 -31.67 19.32 32.96
N GLN A 19 -32.01 20.37 32.24
CA GLN A 19 -31.63 20.55 30.85
C GLN A 19 -30.11 20.70 30.84
N LYS A 20 -29.43 19.60 30.57
CA LYS A 20 -28.00 19.62 30.31
C LYS A 20 -27.85 20.26 28.94
N GLU A 21 -27.53 21.53 28.95
CA GLU A 21 -27.16 22.29 27.76
C GLU A 21 -25.98 21.55 27.12
N SER A 22 -26.28 20.80 26.06
CA SER A 22 -25.25 20.20 25.22
C SER A 22 -24.66 21.36 24.44
N GLU A 23 -23.50 21.85 24.88
CA GLU A 23 -22.63 22.68 24.07
C GLU A 23 -22.55 22.08 22.67
N SER A 24 -23.14 22.77 21.69
CA SER A 24 -22.90 22.46 20.30
C SER A 24 -21.45 22.82 20.02
N ILE A 25 -20.55 21.86 20.17
CA ILE A 25 -19.19 21.97 19.65
C ILE A 25 -19.36 22.11 18.14
N THR A 26 -19.21 23.34 17.65
CA THR A 26 -18.98 23.61 16.23
C THR A 26 -17.66 22.91 15.91
N LEU A 27 -17.74 21.67 15.45
CA LEU A 27 -16.58 20.95 14.94
C LEU A 27 -16.17 21.70 13.68
N ASN A 28 -15.22 22.63 13.83
CA ASN A 28 -14.44 23.16 12.73
C ASN A 28 -13.94 21.94 11.97
N GLN A 29 -14.55 21.65 10.81
CA GLN A 29 -14.10 20.59 9.93
C GLN A 29 -12.68 20.99 9.53
N LEU A 30 -11.68 20.33 10.14
CA LEU A 30 -10.32 20.42 9.63
C LEU A 30 -10.40 20.12 8.13
N PRO A 31 -9.75 20.94 7.28
CA PRO A 31 -9.73 20.67 5.85
C PRO A 31 -9.25 19.25 5.66
N LYS A 32 -10.12 18.40 5.11
CA LYS A 32 -9.86 16.98 4.89
C LYS A 32 -8.57 16.90 4.08
N GLN A 33 -7.47 16.47 4.71
CA GLN A 33 -6.18 16.39 4.02
C GLN A 33 -6.36 15.59 2.74
N LYS A 34 -5.93 16.16 1.61
CA LYS A 34 -6.02 15.49 0.31
C LYS A 34 -5.03 14.33 0.31
N ILE A 35 -5.53 13.11 0.50
CA ILE A 35 -4.69 11.91 0.46
C ILE A 35 -4.67 11.46 -0.99
N GLU A 36 -3.79 12.05 -1.79
CA GLU A 36 -3.60 11.65 -3.18
C GLU A 36 -2.63 10.47 -3.28
N GLN A 37 -3.12 9.35 -3.79
CA GLN A 37 -2.29 8.18 -4.09
C GLN A 37 -2.75 7.53 -5.38
N PHE A 38 -1.78 7.05 -6.18
CA PHE A 38 -2.02 6.36 -7.44
C PHE A 38 -2.81 7.18 -8.48
N GLY A 39 -2.83 8.51 -8.35
CA GLY A 39 -3.63 9.40 -9.19
C GLY A 39 -5.08 9.59 -8.73
N PHE A 40 -5.44 9.10 -7.55
CA PHE A 40 -6.78 9.23 -6.96
C PHE A 40 -6.73 10.07 -5.68
N ASP A 41 -7.74 10.91 -5.47
CA ASP A 41 -8.02 11.46 -4.15
C ASP A 41 -8.77 10.41 -3.33
N PHE A 42 -8.11 9.81 -2.35
CA PHE A 42 -8.70 8.76 -1.52
C PHE A 42 -9.91 9.25 -0.74
N ASN A 43 -10.05 10.57 -0.58
CA ASN A 43 -11.22 11.15 0.05
C ASN A 43 -12.51 10.90 -0.70
N ASP A 44 -12.46 10.55 -1.99
CA ASP A 44 -13.62 10.26 -2.84
C ASP A 44 -14.14 8.83 -2.72
N PHE A 45 -13.40 7.96 -2.04
CA PHE A 45 -13.68 6.53 -2.00
C PHE A 45 -13.90 5.99 -0.58
N ASN A 46 -14.54 4.83 -0.49
CA ASN A 46 -14.36 3.95 0.64
C ASN A 46 -13.12 3.08 0.36
N VAL A 47 -12.01 3.41 1.02
CA VAL A 47 -10.71 2.77 0.78
C VAL A 47 -10.55 1.53 1.66
N LEU A 48 -10.17 0.40 1.06
CA LEU A 48 -9.66 -0.77 1.75
C LEU A 48 -8.22 -0.99 1.32
N HIS A 49 -7.30 -0.94 2.29
CA HIS A 49 -5.90 -1.24 2.09
C HIS A 49 -5.55 -2.48 2.93
N ASP A 50 -4.98 -3.49 2.29
CA ASP A 50 -4.50 -4.71 2.97
C ASP A 50 -3.36 -5.33 2.15
N THR A 51 -2.90 -6.48 2.59
CA THR A 51 -1.81 -7.26 2.00
C THR A 51 -2.30 -8.67 1.70
N ILE A 52 -1.75 -9.26 0.64
CA ILE A 52 -2.10 -10.62 0.21
C ILE A 52 -1.59 -11.63 1.23
N LYS A 53 -2.47 -12.50 1.72
CA LYS A 53 -2.20 -13.52 2.72
C LYS A 53 -2.10 -14.90 2.07
N LYS A 54 -1.65 -15.89 2.85
CA LYS A 54 -1.57 -17.27 2.37
C LYS A 54 -2.98 -17.78 2.05
N GLY A 55 -3.16 -18.28 0.83
CA GLY A 55 -4.45 -18.77 0.33
C GLY A 55 -5.23 -17.74 -0.49
N ASP A 56 -4.83 -16.46 -0.48
CA ASP A 56 -5.46 -15.45 -1.32
C ASP A 56 -5.11 -15.65 -2.79
N THR A 57 -6.13 -15.52 -3.64
CA THR A 57 -6.01 -15.45 -5.09
C THR A 57 -6.63 -14.14 -5.58
N PHE A 58 -6.33 -13.73 -6.81
CA PHE A 58 -6.97 -12.53 -7.35
C PHE A 58 -8.50 -12.70 -7.39
N GLY A 59 -8.96 -13.89 -7.80
CA GLY A 59 -10.38 -14.23 -7.84
C GLY A 59 -11.03 -14.08 -6.47
N SER A 60 -10.48 -14.75 -5.44
CA SER A 60 -11.07 -14.71 -4.08
C SER A 60 -11.05 -13.30 -3.47
N LEU A 61 -10.02 -12.50 -3.74
CA LEU A 61 -9.97 -11.11 -3.27
C LEU A 61 -11.08 -10.24 -3.89
N ILE A 62 -11.39 -10.47 -5.16
CA ILE A 62 -12.40 -9.72 -5.92
C ILE A 62 -13.82 -10.23 -5.61
N GLU A 63 -14.01 -11.54 -5.48
CA GLU A 63 -15.25 -12.19 -5.06
C GLU A 63 -15.75 -11.61 -3.72
N ASN A 64 -14.83 -11.43 -2.76
CA ASN A 64 -15.07 -10.78 -1.47
C ASN A 64 -15.51 -9.29 -1.55
N GLN A 65 -15.57 -8.70 -2.75
CA GLN A 65 -16.11 -7.36 -2.99
C GLN A 65 -17.54 -7.37 -3.56
N ASN A 66 -18.34 -8.36 -3.16
CA ASN A 66 -19.73 -8.56 -3.59
C ASN A 66 -19.87 -8.83 -5.10
N LEU A 67 -18.89 -9.51 -5.68
CA LEU A 67 -18.92 -9.94 -7.09
C LEU A 67 -19.16 -11.45 -7.14
N GLY A 68 -20.10 -11.89 -7.97
CA GLY A 68 -20.41 -13.31 -8.12
C GLY A 68 -19.40 -14.05 -9.01
N ASP A 69 -19.31 -15.37 -8.85
CA ASP A 69 -18.31 -16.23 -9.51
C ASP A 69 -18.19 -16.01 -11.03
N LYS A 70 -19.32 -15.92 -11.72
CA LYS A 70 -19.35 -15.66 -13.16
C LYS A 70 -18.71 -14.31 -13.52
N GLN A 71 -19.01 -13.27 -12.75
CA GLN A 71 -18.43 -11.94 -12.96
C GLN A 71 -16.92 -11.97 -12.69
N VAL A 72 -16.49 -12.67 -11.65
CA VAL A 72 -15.07 -12.84 -11.32
C VAL A 72 -14.34 -13.55 -12.45
N TYR A 73 -14.90 -14.63 -13.01
CA TYR A 73 -14.36 -15.32 -14.16
C TYR A 73 -14.24 -14.40 -15.38
N ASP A 74 -15.31 -13.69 -15.73
CA ASP A 74 -15.34 -12.75 -16.86
C ASP A 74 -14.30 -11.63 -16.69
N ILE A 75 -14.11 -11.16 -15.45
CA ILE A 75 -13.08 -10.16 -15.12
C ILE A 75 -11.69 -10.74 -15.39
N ILE A 76 -11.39 -11.92 -14.82
CA ILE A 76 -10.09 -12.58 -14.96
C ILE A 76 -9.76 -12.79 -16.44
N GLU A 77 -10.73 -13.29 -17.21
CA GLU A 77 -10.55 -13.59 -18.63
C GLU A 77 -10.28 -12.32 -19.45
N LYS A 78 -10.95 -11.21 -19.13
CA LYS A 78 -10.75 -9.92 -19.82
C LYS A 78 -9.43 -9.25 -19.47
N VAL A 79 -8.90 -9.42 -18.25
CA VAL A 79 -7.66 -8.75 -17.84
C VAL A 79 -6.41 -9.56 -18.16
N LYS A 80 -6.52 -10.86 -18.49
CA LYS A 80 -5.38 -11.79 -18.58
C LYS A 80 -4.24 -11.32 -19.49
N ASP A 81 -4.56 -10.64 -20.60
CA ASP A 81 -3.57 -10.20 -21.58
C ASP A 81 -2.79 -8.97 -21.10
N SER A 82 -3.36 -8.19 -20.17
CA SER A 82 -2.73 -6.99 -19.59
C SER A 82 -2.19 -7.22 -18.17
N PHE A 83 -2.74 -8.21 -17.46
CA PHE A 83 -2.38 -8.54 -16.09
C PHE A 83 -2.53 -10.04 -15.84
N ASP A 84 -1.39 -10.73 -15.69
CA ASP A 84 -1.39 -12.11 -15.23
C ASP A 84 -1.71 -12.14 -13.73
N VAL A 85 -2.96 -12.50 -13.41
CA VAL A 85 -3.49 -12.61 -12.05
C VAL A 85 -2.72 -13.59 -11.16
N ARG A 86 -1.94 -14.51 -11.74
CA ARG A 86 -1.08 -15.46 -10.99
C ARG A 86 0.20 -14.80 -10.49
N THR A 87 0.53 -13.60 -10.97
CA THR A 87 1.72 -12.87 -10.55
C THR A 87 1.55 -12.20 -9.19
N ILE A 88 0.35 -12.19 -8.62
CA ILE A 88 0.13 -11.69 -7.27
C ILE A 88 0.88 -12.55 -6.26
N ARG A 89 1.46 -11.93 -5.22
CA ARG A 89 2.31 -12.61 -4.25
C ARG A 89 1.94 -12.27 -2.83
N ILE A 90 2.11 -13.24 -1.94
CA ILE A 90 1.95 -13.08 -0.49
C ILE A 90 2.81 -11.91 0.00
N GLY A 91 2.28 -11.12 0.93
CA GLY A 91 2.91 -9.95 1.53
C GLY A 91 2.93 -8.71 0.64
N LYS A 92 2.40 -8.79 -0.59
CA LYS A 92 2.27 -7.61 -1.46
C LYS A 92 1.00 -6.84 -1.13
N ALA A 93 1.11 -5.53 -1.11
CA ALA A 93 0.00 -4.65 -0.79
C ALA A 93 -0.98 -4.54 -1.96
N TYR A 94 -2.26 -4.45 -1.63
CA TYR A 94 -3.31 -4.09 -2.57
C TYR A 94 -4.22 -3.02 -1.96
N THR A 95 -4.96 -2.32 -2.80
CA THR A 95 -5.90 -1.31 -2.36
C THR A 95 -7.15 -1.36 -3.23
N PHE A 96 -8.31 -1.45 -2.60
CA PHE A 96 -9.59 -1.33 -3.26
C PHE A 96 -10.18 0.04 -3.02
N LEU A 97 -10.56 0.70 -4.11
CA LEU A 97 -11.30 1.94 -4.09
C LEU A 97 -12.75 1.61 -4.41
N ARG A 98 -13.61 1.77 -3.41
CA ARG A 98 -15.04 1.46 -3.51
C ARG A 98 -15.88 2.73 -3.51
N SER A 99 -17.09 2.64 -4.05
CA SER A 99 -18.07 3.71 -3.90
C SER A 99 -18.37 3.99 -2.42
N LYS A 100 -18.72 5.23 -2.09
CA LYS A 100 -19.10 5.62 -0.73
C LYS A 100 -20.54 5.29 -0.37
N ASP A 101 -21.35 4.96 -1.36
CA ASP A 101 -22.71 4.53 -1.12
C ASP A 101 -22.75 3.24 -0.30
N ARG A 102 -23.95 2.90 0.18
CA ARG A 102 -24.19 1.73 1.02
C ARG A 102 -23.78 0.39 0.39
N TYR A 103 -23.70 0.31 -0.94
CA TYR A 103 -23.37 -0.91 -1.68
C TYR A 103 -21.87 -1.14 -1.78
N LYS A 104 -21.04 -0.10 -1.58
CA LYS A 104 -19.57 -0.17 -1.61
C LYS A 104 -19.03 -0.91 -2.84
N LYS A 105 -19.55 -0.57 -4.02
CA LYS A 105 -19.18 -1.22 -5.28
C LYS A 105 -17.68 -1.03 -5.55
N LEU A 106 -16.99 -2.09 -5.96
CA LEU A 106 -15.58 -2.02 -6.35
C LEU A 106 -15.44 -1.19 -7.64
N LEU A 107 -14.68 -0.09 -7.57
CA LEU A 107 -14.44 0.80 -8.72
C LEU A 107 -13.02 0.62 -9.26
N TYR A 108 -12.05 0.49 -8.36
CA TYR A 108 -10.66 0.23 -8.73
C TYR A 108 -10.01 -0.78 -7.80
N ALA A 109 -9.16 -1.65 -8.36
CA ALA A 109 -8.22 -2.46 -7.61
C ALA A 109 -6.79 -2.07 -7.98
N ILE A 110 -5.99 -1.78 -6.97
CA ILE A 110 -4.61 -1.36 -7.12
C ILE A 110 -3.72 -2.44 -6.53
N TYR A 111 -2.82 -3.00 -7.33
CA TYR A 111 -1.89 -4.04 -6.90
C TYR A 111 -0.43 -3.54 -6.99
N GLN A 112 0.34 -3.71 -5.92
CA GLN A 112 1.73 -3.25 -5.82
C GLN A 112 2.70 -4.45 -5.75
N PRO A 113 3.18 -4.98 -6.88
CA PRO A 113 4.14 -6.09 -6.89
C PRO A 113 5.49 -5.70 -6.28
N ASP A 114 5.86 -4.43 -6.37
CA ASP A 114 7.12 -3.88 -5.87
C ASP A 114 6.98 -2.39 -5.52
N ARG A 115 8.09 -1.75 -5.12
CA ARG A 115 8.10 -0.35 -4.70
C ARG A 115 8.02 0.63 -5.88
N ALA A 116 8.44 0.21 -7.07
CA ALA A 116 8.56 1.05 -8.25
C ALA A 116 7.31 0.97 -9.13
N SER A 117 6.57 -0.14 -9.13
CA SER A 117 5.44 -0.35 -10.03
C SER A 117 4.16 -0.73 -9.31
N TYR A 118 3.03 -0.37 -9.91
CA TYR A 118 1.71 -0.77 -9.49
C TYR A 118 0.77 -0.92 -10.68
N TYR A 119 -0.25 -1.75 -10.51
CA TYR A 119 -1.33 -1.95 -11.48
C TYR A 119 -2.59 -1.28 -10.97
N ILE A 120 -3.32 -0.59 -11.85
CA ILE A 120 -4.69 -0.10 -11.60
C ILE A 120 -5.61 -0.91 -12.49
N ILE A 121 -6.56 -1.61 -11.90
CA ILE A 121 -7.64 -2.31 -12.60
C ILE A 121 -8.91 -1.48 -12.39
N ASN A 122 -9.53 -1.03 -13.48
CA ASN A 122 -10.74 -0.20 -13.46
C ASN A 122 -11.98 -1.06 -13.72
N PHE A 123 -12.98 -0.97 -12.85
CA PHE A 123 -14.23 -1.75 -12.89
C PHE A 123 -15.48 -0.92 -13.22
N LYS A 124 -15.35 0.37 -13.56
CA LYS A 124 -16.49 1.26 -13.83
C LYS A 124 -17.22 0.92 -15.14
N ASP A 125 -16.85 1.57 -16.23
CA ASP A 125 -17.58 1.47 -17.50
C ASP A 125 -16.96 0.42 -18.41
N THR A 126 -15.63 0.40 -18.47
CA THR A 126 -14.86 -0.56 -19.26
C THR A 126 -13.75 -1.15 -18.40
N LEU A 127 -13.75 -2.48 -18.30
CA LEU A 127 -12.71 -3.20 -17.61
C LEU A 127 -11.38 -3.00 -18.33
N SER A 128 -10.44 -2.36 -17.64
CA SER A 128 -9.13 -2.02 -18.18
C SER A 128 -8.06 -2.11 -17.11
N VAL A 129 -6.82 -2.35 -17.53
CA VAL A 129 -5.65 -2.42 -16.65
C VAL A 129 -4.61 -1.42 -17.12
N LEU A 130 -4.09 -0.62 -16.19
CA LEU A 130 -2.94 0.24 -16.40
C LEU A 130 -1.80 -0.15 -15.46
N LYS A 131 -0.63 -0.45 -16.03
CA LYS A 131 0.61 -0.55 -15.26
C LYS A 131 1.28 0.81 -15.18
N VAL A 132 1.53 1.31 -13.98
CA VAL A 132 2.25 2.55 -13.74
C VAL A 132 3.58 2.25 -13.09
N THR A 133 4.64 2.88 -13.60
CA THR A 133 5.97 2.87 -12.98
C THR A 133 6.23 4.25 -12.39
N ARG A 134 6.48 4.30 -11.08
CA ARG A 134 6.87 5.51 -10.36
C ARG A 134 8.20 6.02 -10.94
N PRO A 135 8.43 7.35 -10.97
CA PRO A 135 9.70 7.90 -11.38
C PRO A 135 10.82 7.36 -10.47
N ILE A 136 11.75 6.61 -11.06
CA ILE A 136 12.93 6.10 -10.36
C ILE A 136 14.07 7.10 -10.52
N ARG A 137 14.79 7.40 -9.43
CA ARG A 137 16.03 8.17 -9.49
C ARG A 137 17.20 7.22 -9.49
N ILE A 138 17.94 7.18 -10.59
CA ILE A 138 19.16 6.39 -10.69
C ILE A 138 20.31 7.27 -10.22
N LYS A 139 21.05 6.82 -9.22
CA LYS A 139 22.27 7.49 -8.73
C LYS A 139 23.48 6.66 -9.09
N LYS A 140 24.50 7.30 -9.66
CA LYS A 140 25.82 6.71 -9.86
C LYS A 140 26.61 6.90 -8.57
N ARG A 141 27.14 5.81 -8.03
CA ARG A 141 27.95 5.80 -6.82
C ARG A 141 29.30 5.16 -7.12
N THR A 142 30.36 5.78 -6.65
CA THR A 142 31.72 5.24 -6.70
C THR A 142 32.12 4.88 -5.28
N ILE A 143 32.67 3.69 -5.12
CA ILE A 143 33.32 3.23 -3.90
C ILE A 143 34.73 2.79 -4.26
N ALA A 144 35.70 3.16 -3.44
CA ALA A 144 37.07 2.70 -3.58
C ALA A 144 37.70 2.61 -2.20
N GLY A 145 38.66 1.70 -2.04
CA GLY A 145 39.33 1.49 -0.77
C GLY A 145 40.08 0.18 -0.73
N GLU A 146 40.46 -0.22 0.47
CA GLU A 146 41.13 -1.49 0.74
C GLU A 146 40.13 -2.49 1.30
N LEU A 147 40.29 -3.76 0.95
CA LEU A 147 39.47 -4.84 1.51
C LEU A 147 39.82 -5.05 2.98
N ASN A 148 38.79 -5.00 3.84
CA ASN A 148 38.89 -5.39 5.24
C ASN A 148 37.92 -6.52 5.55
N GLY A 149 38.35 -7.74 5.17
CA GLY A 149 37.53 -8.95 5.16
C GLY A 149 37.19 -9.37 3.73
N SER A 150 36.05 -10.02 3.54
CA SER A 150 35.56 -10.36 2.20
C SER A 150 35.06 -9.12 1.45
N PHE A 151 35.03 -9.19 0.12
CA PHE A 151 34.49 -8.10 -0.71
C PHE A 151 33.03 -7.77 -0.36
N SER A 152 32.21 -8.79 -0.08
CA SER A 152 30.81 -8.61 0.32
C SER A 152 30.66 -7.88 1.66
N GLU A 153 31.50 -8.23 2.65
CA GLU A 153 31.52 -7.55 3.96
C GLU A 153 31.97 -6.10 3.83
N GLU A 154 32.96 -5.82 2.98
CA GLU A 154 33.40 -4.45 2.76
C GLU A 154 32.32 -3.61 2.06
N LEU A 155 31.63 -4.16 1.05
CA LEU A 155 30.45 -3.49 0.47
C LEU A 155 29.38 -3.20 1.52
N HIS A 156 29.10 -4.16 2.41
CA HIS A 156 28.13 -3.98 3.49
C HIS A 156 28.54 -2.83 4.42
N ARG A 157 29.81 -2.78 4.83
CA ARG A 157 30.40 -1.73 5.67
C ARG A 157 30.26 -0.35 5.01
N GLN A 158 30.44 -0.29 3.69
CA GLN A 158 30.22 0.90 2.87
C GLN A 158 28.73 1.23 2.67
N LYS A 159 27.80 0.56 3.37
CA LYS A 159 26.34 0.73 3.20
C LYS A 159 25.90 0.51 1.76
N VAL A 160 26.47 -0.50 1.11
CA VAL A 160 26.05 -1.00 -0.20
C VAL A 160 25.41 -2.37 0.01
N ASP A 161 24.37 -2.67 -0.78
CA ASP A 161 23.71 -3.97 -0.73
C ASP A 161 24.74 -5.09 -1.03
N PRO A 162 24.95 -6.06 -0.12
CA PRO A 162 25.87 -7.18 -0.34
C PRO A 162 25.56 -7.98 -1.60
N ALA A 163 24.31 -7.97 -2.09
CA ALA A 163 23.94 -8.60 -3.35
C ALA A 163 24.67 -8.02 -4.57
N LEU A 164 25.23 -6.80 -4.47
CA LEU A 164 26.09 -6.24 -5.51
C LEU A 164 27.38 -7.06 -5.67
N ALA A 165 27.96 -7.57 -4.58
CA ALA A 165 29.16 -8.43 -4.67
C ALA A 165 28.87 -9.67 -5.51
N ASN A 166 27.74 -10.34 -5.27
CA ASN A 166 27.33 -11.52 -6.04
C ASN A 166 27.13 -11.19 -7.53
N LYS A 167 26.59 -10.01 -7.85
CA LYS A 167 26.46 -9.56 -9.25
C LYS A 167 27.82 -9.34 -9.91
N LEU A 168 28.75 -8.70 -9.21
CA LEU A 168 30.10 -8.44 -9.72
C LEU A 168 30.89 -9.73 -9.91
N ILE A 169 30.84 -10.65 -8.94
CA ILE A 169 31.44 -11.98 -9.04
C ILE A 169 30.95 -12.69 -10.30
N LYS A 170 29.63 -12.64 -10.57
CA LYS A 170 29.05 -13.27 -11.77
C LYS A 170 29.51 -12.62 -13.07
N VAL A 171 29.58 -11.29 -13.12
CA VAL A 171 29.98 -10.54 -14.34
C VAL A 171 31.46 -10.75 -14.67
N TYR A 172 32.32 -10.80 -13.64
CA TYR A 172 33.77 -10.89 -13.79
C TYR A 172 34.34 -12.29 -13.52
N ALA A 173 33.49 -13.32 -13.46
CA ALA A 173 33.88 -14.70 -13.12
C ALA A 173 35.05 -15.27 -13.96
N TRP A 174 35.19 -14.80 -15.20
CA TRP A 174 36.24 -15.24 -16.12
C TRP A 174 37.54 -14.43 -16.05
N SER A 175 37.49 -13.22 -15.48
CA SER A 175 38.62 -12.28 -15.48
C SER A 175 39.17 -12.00 -14.08
N ILE A 176 38.38 -12.21 -13.02
CA ILE A 176 38.76 -11.95 -11.64
C ILE A 176 38.30 -13.10 -10.75
N ASP A 177 39.24 -13.68 -10.02
CA ASP A 177 38.97 -14.69 -8.99
C ASP A 177 38.78 -14.02 -7.63
N PHE A 178 37.53 -13.69 -7.29
CA PHE A 178 37.18 -12.98 -6.06
C PHE A 178 37.51 -13.76 -4.78
N PHE A 179 37.71 -15.09 -4.85
CA PHE A 179 38.09 -15.90 -3.70
C PHE A 179 39.56 -15.78 -3.34
N LYS A 180 40.38 -15.27 -4.26
CA LYS A 180 41.81 -15.00 -4.01
C LYS A 180 42.06 -13.61 -3.43
N LEU A 181 41.04 -12.76 -3.38
CA LEU A 181 41.15 -11.42 -2.81
C LEU A 181 41.44 -11.50 -1.30
N LYS A 182 42.39 -10.70 -0.85
CA LYS A 182 42.88 -10.68 0.54
C LYS A 182 42.65 -9.32 1.17
N LYS A 183 42.72 -9.32 2.51
CA LYS A 183 42.78 -8.09 3.28
C LYS A 183 43.95 -7.22 2.79
N GLY A 184 43.68 -5.95 2.54
CA GLY A 184 44.65 -4.99 2.01
C GLY A 184 44.63 -4.84 0.48
N ASP A 185 43.95 -5.73 -0.26
CA ASP A 185 43.79 -5.53 -1.71
C ASP A 185 42.96 -4.27 -1.97
N GLN A 186 43.39 -3.48 -2.95
CA GLN A 186 42.70 -2.26 -3.34
C GLN A 186 41.62 -2.54 -4.38
N PHE A 187 40.48 -1.87 -4.25
CA PHE A 187 39.39 -1.97 -5.21
C PHE A 187 38.79 -0.60 -5.51
N GLY A 188 38.19 -0.49 -6.69
CA GLY A 188 37.38 0.64 -7.11
C GLY A 188 36.21 0.14 -7.93
N VAL A 189 35.00 0.49 -7.53
CA VAL A 189 33.76 0.09 -8.21
C VAL A 189 32.87 1.30 -8.40
N ILE A 190 32.39 1.45 -9.62
CA ILE A 190 31.41 2.45 -10.01
C ILE A 190 30.14 1.70 -10.40
N PHE A 191 29.04 1.99 -9.72
CA PHE A 191 27.77 1.31 -9.98
C PHE A 191 26.61 2.30 -9.94
N SER A 192 25.48 1.86 -10.48
CA SER A 192 24.22 2.61 -10.44
C SER A 192 23.27 1.94 -9.46
N GLU A 193 22.71 2.71 -8.54
CA GLU A 193 21.68 2.29 -7.58
C GLU A 193 20.37 3.06 -7.81
N ARG A 194 19.26 2.46 -7.38
CA ARG A 194 17.88 2.96 -7.55
C ARG A 194 17.22 3.15 -6.19
#